data_AF-A0A6G0W7E8-F1
#
_entry.id   AF-A0A6G0W7E8-F1
#
_cell.length_a   1.000
_cell.length_b   1.000
_cell.length_c   1.000
_cell.angle_alpha   90.00
_cell.angle_beta   90.00
_cell.angle_gamma   90.00
#
_symmetry.space_group_name_H-M   'P 1'
#
loop_
_entity.id
_entity.type
_entity.pdbx_description
1 polymer ?
#
loop_
_entity_poly.entity_id
_entity_poly.type
_entity_poly.pdbx_seq_one_letter_code
_entity_poly.pdbx_strand_id
1 'polypeptide(L)'
;MFTIFANFENVAKTWWFDLLESTPLVRSTIVESFDRRVLYVRQEYPQLKYNRMCVAGVFLDEEKDRITITQTGIALGDRFPFQEGESRTTGFHWVVFHHVTDHVTLVRWSVLNLCPVNAQGSLSLREVAQNLRCTLTPNDSDEAIYLKIQNAAQRALDNFRDLFRQRCDRFKLEPFHIRSRNFSFEEHS
;
A
#
# COMPACT_ATOMS: atom_id res chain seq x y z
N MET A 1 6.57 1.73 -12.71
CA MET A 1 5.64 1.28 -13.77
C MET A 1 6.08 -0.10 -14.26
N PHE A 2 5.14 -0.97 -14.62
CA PHE A 2 5.42 -2.25 -15.27
C PHE A 2 4.18 -2.76 -16.02
N THR A 3 4.37 -3.73 -16.92
CA THR A 3 3.28 -4.35 -17.69
C THR A 3 2.98 -5.74 -17.16
N ILE A 4 1.70 -6.10 -17.11
CA ILE A 4 1.23 -7.46 -16.81
C ILE A 4 0.42 -7.97 -18.00
N PHE A 5 0.71 -9.20 -18.42
CA PHE A 5 -0.04 -9.91 -19.46
C PHE A 5 -1.30 -10.58 -18.88
N ALA A 6 -2.25 -9.78 -18.38
CA ALA A 6 -3.56 -10.21 -17.92
C ALA A 6 -4.58 -9.08 -18.08
N ASN A 7 -5.88 -9.41 -17.96
CA ASN A 7 -6.98 -8.44 -17.97
C ASN A 7 -6.88 -7.46 -16.78
N PHE A 8 -7.09 -6.17 -17.04
CA PHE A 8 -6.83 -5.11 -16.05
C PHE A 8 -7.75 -5.15 -14.83
N GLU A 9 -9.00 -5.59 -14.98
CA GLU A 9 -9.89 -5.78 -13.83
C GLU A 9 -9.37 -6.88 -12.92
N ASN A 10 -8.91 -8.00 -13.48
CA ASN A 10 -8.38 -9.11 -12.71
C ASN A 10 -7.10 -8.71 -11.97
N VAL A 11 -6.24 -7.92 -12.62
CA VAL A 11 -5.03 -7.36 -11.99
C VAL A 11 -5.43 -6.40 -10.85
N ALA A 12 -6.39 -5.51 -11.07
CA ALA A 12 -6.86 -4.57 -10.06
C ALA A 12 -7.52 -5.28 -8.86
N LYS A 13 -8.39 -6.28 -9.13
CA LYS A 13 -9.01 -7.14 -8.10
C LYS A 13 -7.94 -7.84 -7.26
N THR A 14 -6.94 -8.43 -7.91
CA THR A 14 -5.81 -9.08 -7.23
C THR A 14 -5.09 -8.10 -6.29
N TRP A 15 -4.76 -6.90 -6.78
CA TRP A 15 -4.12 -5.87 -5.96
C TRP A 15 -4.99 -5.44 -4.77
N TRP A 16 -6.30 -5.26 -5.01
CA TRP A 16 -7.25 -4.90 -3.97
C TRP A 16 -7.31 -5.95 -2.86
N PHE A 17 -7.38 -7.23 -3.20
CA PHE A 17 -7.35 -8.30 -2.21
C PHE A 17 -6.00 -8.38 -1.51
N ASP A 18 -4.89 -8.27 -2.23
CA ASP A 18 -3.54 -8.24 -1.64
C ASP A 18 -3.38 -7.11 -0.61
N LEU A 19 -4.07 -5.99 -0.80
CA LEU A 19 -4.08 -4.89 0.16
C LEU A 19 -4.80 -5.25 1.47
N LEU A 20 -5.87 -6.03 1.37
CA LEU A 20 -6.77 -6.37 2.46
C LEU A 20 -6.37 -7.68 3.16
N GLU A 21 -5.66 -8.57 2.49
CA GLU A 21 -5.17 -9.81 3.05
C GLU A 21 -3.96 -9.59 3.96
N SER A 22 -3.95 -10.29 5.08
CA SER A 22 -2.80 -10.31 5.98
C SER A 22 -1.69 -11.17 5.38
N THR A 23 -0.54 -10.56 5.12
CA THR A 23 0.69 -11.20 4.71
C THR A 23 1.70 -11.22 5.88
N PRO A 24 2.81 -11.97 5.78
CA PRO A 24 3.89 -11.86 6.76
C PRO A 24 4.50 -10.45 6.89
N LEU A 25 4.34 -9.60 5.87
CA LEU A 25 4.86 -8.23 5.84
C LEU A 25 3.90 -7.21 6.43
N VAL A 26 2.60 -7.39 6.21
CA VAL A 26 1.54 -6.47 6.63
C VAL A 26 0.30 -7.24 7.07
N ARG A 27 -0.23 -6.90 8.24
CA ARG A 27 -1.52 -7.36 8.72
C ARG A 27 -2.54 -6.26 8.49
N SER A 28 -3.51 -6.52 7.61
CA SER A 28 -4.58 -5.58 7.30
C SER A 28 -5.85 -5.98 8.05
N THR A 29 -6.51 -5.01 8.66
CA THR A 29 -7.82 -5.16 9.30
C THR A 29 -8.75 -4.08 8.76
N ILE A 30 -9.87 -4.49 8.18
CA ILE A 30 -10.95 -3.57 7.80
C ILE A 30 -11.62 -3.13 9.10
N VAL A 31 -11.51 -1.84 9.41
CA VAL A 31 -12.11 -1.23 10.58
C VAL A 31 -13.57 -0.86 10.30
N GLU A 32 -13.81 -0.31 9.11
CA GLU A 32 -15.13 0.11 8.66
C GLU A 32 -15.21 0.08 7.13
N SER A 33 -16.41 -0.15 6.60
CA SER A 33 -16.71 -0.07 5.18
C SER A 33 -17.80 0.97 5.02
N PHE A 34 -17.51 2.04 4.27
CA PHE A 34 -18.50 3.07 3.94
C PHE A 34 -19.38 2.58 2.78
N ASP A 35 -18.75 1.89 1.82
CA ASP A 35 -19.39 1.10 0.77
C ASP A 35 -18.44 -0.06 0.33
N ARG A 36 -18.74 -0.72 -0.80
CA ARG A 36 -17.92 -1.83 -1.33
C ARG A 36 -16.56 -1.40 -1.89
N ARG A 37 -16.36 -0.11 -2.15
CA ARG A 37 -15.20 0.47 -2.82
C ARG A 37 -14.34 1.33 -1.90
N VAL A 38 -14.88 1.84 -0.79
CA VAL A 38 -14.20 2.71 0.17
C VAL A 38 -14.19 2.07 1.56
N LEU A 39 -12.99 1.78 2.03
CA LEU A 39 -12.73 1.08 3.29
C LEU A 39 -11.85 1.93 4.20
N TYR A 40 -12.17 1.93 5.49
CA TYR A 40 -11.24 2.37 6.52
C TYR A 40 -10.45 1.16 7.02
N VAL A 41 -9.13 1.18 6.83
CA VAL A 41 -8.24 0.04 7.03
C VAL A 41 -7.12 0.39 7.99
N ARG A 42 -6.87 -0.50 8.95
CA ARG A 42 -5.67 -0.53 9.78
C ARG A 42 -4.67 -1.51 9.19
N GLN A 43 -3.45 -1.07 8.97
CA GLN A 43 -2.34 -1.89 8.51
C GLN A 43 -1.24 -1.88 9.56
N GLU A 44 -0.87 -3.05 10.06
CA GLU A 44 0.24 -3.24 10.98
C GLU A 44 1.39 -3.88 10.22
N TYR A 45 2.61 -3.39 10.39
CA TYR A 45 3.77 -3.94 9.71
C TYR A 45 4.65 -4.64 10.74
N PRO A 46 4.52 -5.95 11.02
CA PRO A 46 5.19 -6.56 12.18
C PRO A 46 6.72 -6.44 12.18
N GLN A 47 7.32 -6.31 10.99
CA GLN A 47 8.76 -6.11 10.84
C GLN A 47 9.18 -4.66 11.06
N LEU A 48 8.26 -3.71 11.06
CA LEU A 48 8.54 -2.29 11.16
C LEU A 48 7.81 -1.75 12.39
N LYS A 49 8.41 -0.84 13.15
CA LYS A 49 7.77 -0.33 14.38
C LYS A 49 6.71 0.73 14.09
N TYR A 50 5.98 0.59 12.98
CA TYR A 50 4.92 1.52 12.60
C TYR A 50 3.64 0.81 12.18
N ASN A 51 2.55 1.47 12.50
CA ASN A 51 1.22 1.16 11.99
C ASN A 51 0.82 2.19 10.93
N ARG A 52 -0.24 1.89 10.20
CA ARG A 52 -0.87 2.82 9.28
C ARG A 52 -2.37 2.71 9.42
N MET A 53 -3.02 3.84 9.65
CA MET A 53 -4.45 3.99 9.44
C MET A 53 -4.65 4.61 8.08
N CYS A 54 -5.55 4.09 7.25
CA CYS A 54 -5.80 4.68 5.94
C CYS A 54 -7.23 4.49 5.47
N VAL A 55 -7.70 5.42 4.65
CA VAL A 55 -8.87 5.22 3.80
C VAL A 55 -8.36 4.66 2.47
N ALA A 56 -8.81 3.46 2.13
CA ALA A 56 -8.53 2.81 0.85
C ALA A 56 -9.76 2.92 -0.05
N GLY A 57 -9.56 3.29 -1.32
CA GLY A 57 -10.64 3.51 -2.28
C GLY A 57 -10.33 2.89 -3.64
N VAL A 58 -11.33 2.26 -4.28
CA VAL A 58 -11.26 1.82 -5.69
C VAL A 58 -12.19 2.68 -6.55
N PHE A 59 -11.67 3.21 -7.65
CA PHE A 59 -12.38 4.06 -8.58
C PHE A 59 -12.23 3.53 -10.00
N LEU A 60 -13.34 3.34 -10.70
CA LEU A 60 -13.38 3.01 -12.12
C LEU A 60 -13.62 4.30 -12.91
N ASP A 61 -12.81 4.54 -13.93
CA ASP A 61 -12.99 5.61 -14.90
C ASP A 61 -13.25 4.96 -16.25
N GLU A 62 -14.54 4.80 -16.55
CA GLU A 62 -15.04 4.09 -17.74
C GLU A 62 -14.63 4.78 -19.03
N GLU A 63 -14.54 6.11 -19.05
CA GLU A 63 -14.14 6.86 -20.25
C GLU A 63 -12.67 6.64 -20.64
N LYS A 64 -11.84 6.21 -19.68
CA LYS A 64 -10.38 6.06 -19.86
C LYS A 64 -9.88 4.63 -19.66
N ASP A 65 -10.80 3.67 -19.61
CA ASP A 65 -10.52 2.24 -19.40
C ASP A 65 -9.46 1.99 -18.31
N ARG A 66 -9.66 2.65 -17.15
CA ARG A 66 -8.70 2.58 -16.05
C ARG A 66 -9.36 2.38 -14.70
N ILE A 67 -8.70 1.58 -13.87
CA ILE A 67 -9.04 1.44 -12.46
C ILE A 67 -7.94 2.10 -11.62
N THR A 68 -8.33 2.91 -10.64
CA THR A 68 -7.41 3.51 -9.68
C THR A 68 -7.72 3.00 -8.29
N ILE A 69 -6.72 2.47 -7.61
CA ILE A 69 -6.79 2.18 -6.17
C ILE A 69 -5.96 3.21 -5.45
N THR A 70 -6.53 3.85 -4.44
CA THR A 70 -5.86 4.85 -3.60
C THR A 70 -5.85 4.42 -2.15
N GLN A 71 -4.85 4.89 -1.40
CA GLN A 71 -4.80 4.81 0.04
C GLN A 71 -4.29 6.12 0.61
N THR A 72 -5.10 6.76 1.44
CA THR A 72 -4.76 8.00 2.12
C THR A 72 -4.52 7.71 3.60
N GLY A 73 -3.28 7.86 4.04
CA GLY A 73 -2.87 7.65 5.42
C GLY A 73 -3.38 8.74 6.35
N ILE A 74 -3.92 8.34 7.50
CA ILE A 74 -4.46 9.22 8.53
C ILE A 74 -3.45 9.28 9.68
N ALA A 75 -2.98 10.48 9.97
CA ALA A 75 -2.00 10.75 11.02
C ALA A 75 -2.61 10.64 12.42
N LEU A 76 -3.74 11.33 12.60
CA LEU A 76 -4.41 11.54 13.87
C LEU A 76 -5.87 11.14 13.70
N GLY A 77 -6.42 10.43 14.69
CA GLY A 77 -7.83 10.09 14.69
C GLY A 77 -8.31 9.85 16.12
N ASP A 78 -9.44 10.46 16.45
CA ASP A 78 -10.01 10.41 17.81
C ASP A 78 -10.44 8.99 18.20
N ARG A 79 -10.83 8.18 17.21
CA ARG A 79 -11.29 6.80 17.41
C ARG A 79 -10.16 5.83 17.75
N PHE A 80 -8.94 6.11 17.30
CA PHE A 80 -7.78 5.25 17.49
C PHE A 80 -6.58 6.10 17.94
N PRO A 81 -6.51 6.48 19.23
CA PRO A 81 -5.36 7.21 19.75
C PRO A 81 -4.09 6.39 19.63
N PHE A 82 -2.94 7.07 19.65
CA PHE A 82 -1.64 6.39 19.67
C PHE A 82 -1.51 5.52 20.92
N GLN A 83 -0.99 4.32 20.73
CA GLN A 83 -0.49 3.51 21.84
C GLN A 83 0.93 3.94 22.22
N GLU A 84 1.38 3.59 23.43
CA GLU A 84 2.74 3.89 23.87
C GLU A 84 3.77 3.24 22.94
N GLY A 85 4.75 4.03 22.49
CA GLY A 85 5.77 3.58 21.53
C GLY A 85 5.28 3.36 20.11
N GLU A 86 4.00 3.62 19.81
CA GLU A 86 3.46 3.54 18.45
C GLU A 86 3.94 4.74 17.62
N SER A 87 4.40 4.45 16.40
CA SER A 87 4.52 5.45 15.35
C SER A 87 3.58 5.09 14.19
N ARG A 88 3.10 6.11 13.47
CA ARG A 88 2.24 5.96 12.31
C ARG A 88 2.86 6.58 11.08
N THR A 89 2.84 5.83 9.99
CA THR A 89 3.17 6.38 8.67
C THR A 89 1.94 6.99 8.02
N THR A 90 2.15 8.08 7.29
CA THR A 90 1.07 8.84 6.63
C THR A 90 1.49 9.19 5.20
N GLY A 91 0.55 9.72 4.41
CA GLY A 91 0.77 10.07 3.03
C GLY A 91 -0.17 9.35 2.06
N PHE A 92 0.20 9.30 0.79
CA PHE A 92 -0.70 8.92 -0.30
C PHE A 92 -0.07 7.83 -1.14
N HIS A 93 -0.77 6.71 -1.28
CA HIS A 93 -0.38 5.64 -2.19
C HIS A 93 -1.46 5.51 -3.24
N TRP A 94 -1.08 5.34 -4.49
CA TRP A 94 -2.04 5.03 -5.53
C TRP A 94 -1.42 4.13 -6.59
N VAL A 95 -2.29 3.33 -7.18
CA VAL A 95 -1.99 2.49 -8.34
C VAL A 95 -3.09 2.67 -9.37
N VAL A 96 -2.67 2.79 -10.62
CA VAL A 96 -3.52 2.95 -11.79
C VAL A 96 -3.26 1.76 -12.70
N PHE A 97 -4.32 1.05 -13.04
CA PHE A 97 -4.36 -0.05 -13.98
C PHE A 97 -4.99 0.46 -15.26
N HIS A 98 -4.20 0.59 -16.31
CA HIS A 98 -4.69 0.95 -17.63
C HIS A 98 -4.90 -0.32 -18.45
N HIS A 99 -6.07 -0.43 -19.07
CA HIS A 99 -6.30 -1.39 -20.15
C HIS A 99 -5.43 -1.00 -21.35
N VAL A 100 -4.69 -1.97 -21.87
CA VAL A 100 -3.93 -1.84 -23.13
C VAL A 100 -4.55 -2.75 -24.18
N THR A 101 -4.85 -3.98 -23.78
CA THR A 101 -5.70 -4.94 -24.50
C THR A 101 -6.42 -5.83 -23.46
N ASP A 102 -7.33 -6.70 -23.89
CA ASP A 102 -8.05 -7.62 -22.98
C ASP A 102 -7.15 -8.53 -22.14
N HIS A 103 -5.89 -8.69 -22.55
CA HIS A 103 -4.89 -9.53 -21.90
C HIS A 103 -3.61 -8.77 -21.57
N VAL A 104 -3.60 -7.44 -21.65
CA VAL A 104 -2.42 -6.61 -21.32
C VAL A 104 -2.86 -5.41 -20.48
N THR A 105 -2.23 -5.27 -19.32
CA THR A 105 -2.45 -4.19 -18.37
C THR A 105 -1.16 -3.42 -18.14
N LEU A 106 -1.21 -2.10 -18.22
CA LEU A 106 -0.12 -1.23 -17.77
C LEU A 106 -0.38 -0.77 -16.33
N VAL A 107 0.53 -1.10 -15.42
CA VAL A 107 0.45 -0.72 -14.00
C VAL A 107 1.39 0.45 -13.72
N ARG A 108 0.80 1.55 -13.25
CA ARG A 108 1.51 2.73 -12.76
C ARG A 108 1.19 2.88 -11.30
N TRP A 109 2.20 3.10 -10.46
CA TRP A 109 1.97 3.29 -9.04
C TRP A 109 2.93 4.33 -8.51
N SER A 110 2.53 4.94 -7.40
CA SER A 110 3.31 5.93 -6.71
C SER A 110 3.02 5.86 -5.22
N VAL A 111 4.02 6.22 -4.44
CA VAL A 111 3.98 6.27 -2.99
C VAL A 111 4.60 7.59 -2.57
N LEU A 112 3.82 8.41 -1.90
CA LEU A 112 4.29 9.56 -1.15
C LEU A 112 4.15 9.24 0.33
N ASN A 113 5.27 8.95 1.00
CA ASN A 113 5.30 8.81 2.44
C ASN A 113 5.70 10.16 3.06
N LEU A 114 4.91 10.60 4.04
CA LEU A 114 5.28 11.75 4.86
C LEU A 114 6.07 11.29 6.09
N CYS A 115 6.62 12.25 6.83
CA CYS A 115 7.31 11.95 8.07
C CYS A 115 6.38 11.17 9.02
N PRO A 116 6.80 10.01 9.56
CA PRO A 116 6.02 9.31 10.56
C PRO A 116 5.82 10.17 11.80
N VAL A 117 4.68 9.97 12.46
CA VAL A 117 4.30 10.69 13.68
C VAL A 117 4.01 9.72 14.81
N ASN A 118 4.25 10.15 16.04
CA ASN A 118 3.84 9.46 17.27
C ASN A 118 2.99 10.41 18.14
N ALA A 119 2.68 9.99 19.37
CA ALA A 119 1.93 10.82 20.33
C ALA A 119 2.62 12.15 20.67
N GLN A 120 3.93 12.26 20.46
CA GLN A 120 4.74 13.46 20.73
C GLN A 120 4.95 14.34 19.49
N GLY A 121 4.50 13.90 18.31
CA GLY A 121 4.62 14.64 17.05
C GLY A 121 5.45 13.91 15.99
N SER A 122 6.10 14.67 15.12
CA SER A 122 6.92 14.11 14.03
C SER A 122 8.20 13.47 14.57
N LEU A 123 8.57 12.31 14.01
CA LEU A 123 9.85 11.68 14.32
C LEU A 123 11.01 12.48 13.71
N SER A 124 12.15 12.47 14.40
CA SER A 124 13.43 12.95 13.87
C SER A 124 13.93 12.04 12.75
N LEU A 125 14.82 12.56 11.91
CA LEU A 125 15.42 11.80 10.82
C LEU A 125 16.13 10.51 11.31
N ARG A 126 16.80 10.59 12.45
CA ARG A 126 17.48 9.45 13.08
C ARG A 126 16.49 8.38 13.57
N GLU A 127 15.37 8.78 14.17
CA GLU A 127 14.30 7.86 14.57
C GLU A 127 13.64 7.19 13.37
N VAL A 128 13.40 7.93 12.28
CA VAL A 128 12.89 7.36 11.02
C VAL A 128 13.85 6.31 10.46
N ALA A 129 15.15 6.62 10.42
CA ALA A 129 16.16 5.68 9.96
C ALA A 129 16.23 4.42 10.83
N GLN A 130 16.13 4.56 12.16
CA GLN A 130 16.06 3.44 13.10
C GLN A 130 14.82 2.56 12.86
N ASN A 131 13.66 3.18 12.64
CA ASN A 131 12.42 2.46 12.33
C ASN A 131 12.51 1.67 11.02
N LEU A 132 13.23 2.20 10.03
CA LEU A 132 13.56 1.51 8.78
C LEU A 132 14.74 0.56 8.90
N ARG A 133 15.27 0.34 10.12
CA ARG A 133 16.40 -0.56 10.42
C ARG A 133 17.68 -0.20 9.63
N CYS A 134 17.89 1.08 9.37
CA CYS A 134 19.13 1.55 8.75
C CYS A 134 20.30 1.39 9.74
N THR A 135 21.46 0.95 9.25
CA THR A 135 22.68 0.93 10.05
C THR A 135 23.21 2.35 10.23
N LEU A 136 23.15 2.86 11.45
CA LEU A 136 23.60 4.21 11.79
C LEU A 136 24.89 4.17 12.60
N THR A 137 25.73 5.20 12.41
CA THR A 137 26.87 5.49 13.26
C THR A 137 26.59 6.76 14.10
N PRO A 138 27.28 6.95 15.23
CA PRO A 138 27.15 8.18 16.02
C PRO A 138 27.46 9.44 15.20
N ASN A 139 28.40 9.34 14.25
CA ASN A 139 28.94 10.48 13.49
C ASN A 139 28.30 10.66 12.10
N ASP A 140 27.24 9.91 11.77
CA ASP A 140 26.53 10.13 10.51
C ASP A 140 25.93 11.54 10.49
N SER A 141 26.22 12.31 9.43
CA SER A 141 25.53 13.57 9.14
C SER A 141 24.07 13.33 8.72
N ASP A 142 23.24 14.36 8.75
CA ASP A 142 21.85 14.26 8.33
C ASP A 142 21.72 13.83 6.86
N GLU A 143 22.61 14.29 5.97
CA GLU A 143 22.64 13.86 4.57
C GLU A 143 22.94 12.36 4.44
N ALA A 144 23.88 11.84 5.25
CA ALA A 144 24.20 10.42 5.25
C ALA A 144 23.02 9.58 5.76
N ILE A 145 22.31 10.04 6.79
CA ILE A 145 21.11 9.37 7.31
C ILE A 145 20.00 9.40 6.26
N TYR A 146 19.78 10.55 5.62
CA TYR A 146 18.77 10.71 4.57
C TYR A 146 19.02 9.76 3.40
N LEU A 147 20.26 9.66 2.92
CA LEU A 147 20.62 8.73 1.84
C LEU A 147 20.38 7.26 2.23
N LYS A 148 20.65 6.89 3.48
CA LYS A 148 20.35 5.53 4.00
C LYS A 148 18.86 5.25 4.00
N ILE A 149 18.03 6.21 4.41
CA ILE A 149 16.57 6.11 4.37
C ILE A 149 16.09 5.94 2.92
N GLN A 150 16.56 6.77 1.99
CA GLN A 150 16.19 6.68 0.58
C GLN A 150 16.53 5.29 0.00
N ASN A 151 17.73 4.80 0.26
CA ASN A 151 18.16 3.48 -0.19
C ASN A 151 17.31 2.34 0.41
N ALA A 152 16.93 2.45 1.69
CA ALA A 152 16.04 1.48 2.33
C ALA A 152 14.64 1.50 1.72
N ALA A 153 14.07 2.68 1.49
CA ALA A 153 12.77 2.84 0.86
C ALA A 153 12.76 2.29 -0.59
N GLN A 154 13.81 2.56 -1.36
CA GLN A 154 13.94 2.07 -2.72
C GLN A 154 14.01 0.53 -2.78
N ARG A 155 14.78 -0.11 -1.89
CA ARG A 155 14.82 -1.58 -1.80
C ARG A 155 13.45 -2.18 -1.46
N ALA A 156 12.71 -1.56 -0.55
CA ALA A 156 11.36 -2.01 -0.22
C ALA A 156 10.41 -1.90 -1.44
N LEU A 157 10.54 -0.82 -2.21
CA LEU A 157 9.78 -0.58 -3.44
C LEU A 157 10.06 -1.65 -4.51
N ASP A 158 11.33 -1.97 -4.73
CA ASP A 158 11.76 -2.98 -5.70
C ASP A 158 11.32 -4.39 -5.29
N ASN A 159 11.48 -4.76 -4.01
CA ASN A 159 11.02 -6.05 -3.48
C ASN A 159 9.51 -6.22 -3.64
N PHE A 160 8.73 -5.18 -3.35
CA PHE A 160 7.28 -5.22 -3.52
C PHE A 160 6.89 -5.43 -4.99
N ARG A 161 7.54 -4.70 -5.91
CA ARG A 161 7.29 -4.86 -7.36
C ARG A 161 7.53 -6.30 -7.81
N ASP A 162 8.61 -6.91 -7.35
CA ASP A 162 8.99 -8.25 -7.80
C ASP A 162 8.09 -9.33 -7.19
N LEU A 163 7.70 -9.20 -5.92
CA LEU A 163 6.70 -10.08 -5.28
C LEU A 163 5.33 -9.98 -5.97
N PHE A 164 4.88 -8.77 -6.31
CA PHE A 164 3.60 -8.59 -6.97
C PHE A 164 3.60 -9.22 -8.37
N ARG A 165 4.68 -9.05 -9.15
CA ARG A 165 4.83 -9.72 -10.45
C ARG A 165 4.73 -11.24 -10.33
N GLN A 166 5.46 -11.83 -9.37
CA GLN A 166 5.42 -13.28 -9.13
C GLN A 166 4.00 -13.78 -8.77
N ARG A 167 3.24 -13.00 -8.01
CA ARG A 167 1.83 -13.31 -7.70
C ARG A 167 0.97 -13.25 -8.95
N CYS A 168 1.06 -12.18 -9.74
CA CYS A 168 0.31 -12.09 -11.00
C CYS A 168 0.62 -13.24 -11.96
N ASP A 169 1.87 -13.70 -12.03
CA ASP A 169 2.23 -14.86 -12.84
C ASP A 169 1.63 -16.17 -12.30
N ARG A 170 1.53 -16.33 -10.97
CA ARG A 170 0.81 -17.45 -10.35
C ARG A 170 -0.68 -17.44 -10.71
N PHE A 171 -1.31 -16.27 -10.76
CA PHE A 171 -2.72 -16.14 -11.16
C PHE A 171 -2.98 -16.41 -12.64
N LYS A 172 -1.96 -16.36 -13.50
CA LYS A 172 -2.08 -16.86 -14.89
C LYS A 172 -2.13 -18.38 -14.96
N LEU A 173 -1.62 -19.07 -13.94
CA LEU A 173 -1.47 -20.53 -13.93
C LEU A 173 -2.61 -21.25 -13.20
N GLU A 174 -3.26 -20.61 -12.23
CA GLU A 174 -4.41 -21.19 -11.52
C GLU A 174 -5.59 -20.22 -11.42
N PRO A 175 -6.80 -20.61 -11.87
CA PRO A 175 -7.99 -19.83 -11.65
C PRO A 175 -8.31 -19.82 -10.15
N PHE A 176 -8.07 -18.68 -9.50
CA PHE A 176 -8.48 -18.48 -8.12
C PHE A 176 -10.01 -18.39 -8.07
N HIS A 177 -10.67 -19.38 -7.47
CA HIS A 177 -12.06 -19.24 -7.05
C HIS A 177 -12.09 -18.32 -5.82
N ILE A 178 -12.19 -17.02 -6.06
CA ILE A 178 -12.43 -16.02 -5.02
C ILE A 178 -13.75 -16.36 -4.34
N ARG A 179 -13.69 -16.97 -3.15
CA ARG A 179 -14.83 -17.06 -2.23
C ARG A 179 -15.00 -15.72 -1.51
N SER A 180 -15.33 -14.67 -2.25
CA SER A 180 -15.86 -13.44 -1.66
C SER A 180 -17.03 -12.97 -2.51
N ARG A 181 -18.24 -13.08 -1.96
CA ARG A 181 -19.50 -12.81 -2.68
C ARG A 181 -19.73 -11.32 -3.02
N ASN A 182 -18.75 -10.43 -2.84
CA ASN A 182 -19.05 -8.99 -2.67
C ASN A 182 -18.18 -7.99 -3.47
N PHE A 183 -17.33 -8.39 -4.41
CA PHE A 183 -16.57 -7.44 -5.24
C PHE A 183 -16.87 -7.63 -6.74
N SER A 184 -17.98 -7.06 -7.19
CA SER A 184 -18.29 -6.84 -8.61
C SER A 184 -18.06 -5.35 -8.94
N PHE A 185 -17.49 -5.07 -10.12
CA PHE A 185 -17.49 -3.70 -10.65
C PHE A 185 -18.88 -3.29 -11.18
N GLU A 186 -19.79 -4.25 -11.35
CA GLU A 186 -21.16 -4.01 -11.78
C GLU A 186 -21.88 -3.05 -10.82
N GLU A 187 -22.21 -1.86 -11.32
CA GLU A 187 -23.06 -0.88 -10.66
C GLU A 187 -24.53 -1.18 -10.91
N HIS A 188 -25.34 -1.00 -9.87
CA HIS A 188 -26.74 -0.68 -10.05
C HIS A 188 -26.85 0.73 -10.64
N SER A 189 -27.38 0.79 -11.84
CA SER A 189 -27.95 1.97 -12.49
C SER A 189 -29.03 2.62 -11.62
#